data_AF-A0A373FRY5-F1
#
_entry.id   AF-A0A373FRY5-F1
#
_cell.length_a   1.000
_cell.length_b   1.000
_cell.length_c   1.000
_cell.angle_alpha   90.00
_cell.angle_beta   90.00
_cell.angle_gamma   90.00
#
_symmetry.space_group_name_H-M   'P 1'
#
loop_
_entity.id
_entity.type
_entity.pdbx_description
1 polymer ?
#
loop_
_entity_poly.entity_id
_entity_poly.type
_entity_poly.pdbx_seq_one_letter_code
_entity_poly.pdbx_strand_id
1 'polypeptide(L)'
;MDPNDYPAKSLVVQARLNKLGLTPARLQLIGAFVVAYGLFETGLERALWALTETSVKGIRPFTEQMSQEKQFARLGEGSPKLSPECNAVLKVAAQVAVDLSEYRNSLFHGCLMTFGQDGSPSFMKNPGWSGEQRKKRIGDAFLEEPIQDLVLLAAWTLARAVQLAAKAMAEPEYQPMLAELSADVARARSYASEARHLGALMNDERY
;
A
#
# COMPACT_ATOMS: atom_id res chain seq x y z
N MET A 1 38.37 -13.70 12.19
CA MET A 1 36.99 -13.66 11.64
C MET A 1 37.13 -13.18 10.20
N ASP A 2 36.59 -13.92 9.24
CA ASP A 2 36.68 -13.53 7.82
C ASP A 2 35.94 -12.19 7.63
N PRO A 3 36.61 -11.12 7.17
CA PRO A 3 35.96 -9.84 6.92
C PRO A 3 34.86 -9.91 5.84
N ASN A 4 34.76 -11.00 5.09
CA ASN A 4 33.76 -11.21 4.03
C ASN A 4 32.68 -12.24 4.39
N ASP A 5 32.59 -12.68 5.65
CA ASP A 5 31.48 -13.53 6.11
C ASP A 5 30.18 -12.71 6.26
N TYR A 6 29.60 -12.33 5.12
CA TYR A 6 28.36 -11.59 5.03
C TYR A 6 27.16 -12.33 5.65
N PRO A 7 27.00 -13.66 5.46
CA PRO A 7 25.95 -14.41 6.13
C PRO A 7 25.99 -14.24 7.66
N ALA A 8 27.13 -14.49 8.31
CA ALA A 8 27.21 -14.35 9.77
C ALA A 8 26.97 -12.91 10.23
N LYS A 9 27.54 -11.92 9.52
CA LYS A 9 27.33 -10.50 9.83
C LYS A 9 25.86 -10.08 9.71
N SER A 10 25.18 -10.52 8.66
CA SER A 10 23.75 -10.21 8.47
C SER A 10 22.87 -10.89 9.53
N LEU A 11 23.25 -12.08 10.00
CA LEU A 11 22.55 -12.80 11.06
C LEU A 11 22.58 -12.01 12.39
N VAL A 12 23.70 -11.36 12.69
CA VAL A 12 23.80 -10.44 13.85
C VAL A 12 22.83 -9.27 13.72
N VAL A 13 22.66 -8.71 12.52
CA VAL A 13 21.68 -7.64 12.27
C VAL A 13 20.26 -8.16 12.46
N GLN A 14 19.93 -9.30 11.87
CA GLN A 14 18.61 -9.94 12.02
C GLN A 14 18.27 -10.22 13.49
N ALA A 15 19.24 -10.71 14.27
CA ALA A 15 19.06 -10.94 15.71
C ALA A 15 18.78 -9.63 16.48
N ARG A 16 19.38 -8.50 16.07
CA ARG A 16 19.09 -7.18 16.66
C ARG A 16 17.68 -6.71 16.28
N LEU A 17 17.26 -6.87 15.03
CA LEU A 17 15.90 -6.54 14.59
C LEU A 17 14.84 -7.38 15.32
N ASN A 18 15.11 -8.67 15.54
CA ASN A 18 14.21 -9.54 16.30
C ASN A 18 13.99 -9.04 17.74
N LYS A 19 15.05 -8.53 18.41
CA LYS A 19 14.93 -7.92 19.74
C LYS A 19 14.08 -6.64 19.77
N LEU A 20 13.91 -5.99 18.62
CA LEU A 20 13.03 -4.83 18.44
C LEU A 20 11.59 -5.22 18.10
N GLY A 21 11.25 -6.52 18.16
CA GLY A 21 9.94 -7.05 17.80
C GLY A 21 9.77 -7.33 16.31
N LEU A 22 10.77 -7.07 15.46
CA LEU A 22 10.73 -7.40 14.03
C LEU A 22 11.10 -8.88 13.82
N THR A 23 10.16 -9.76 14.19
CA THR A 23 10.32 -11.20 14.04
C THR A 23 10.43 -11.60 12.56
N PRO A 24 11.00 -12.78 12.24
CA PRO A 24 11.06 -13.27 10.87
C PRO A 24 9.70 -13.28 10.16
N ALA A 25 8.63 -13.66 10.86
CA ALA A 25 7.27 -13.67 10.31
C ALA A 25 6.80 -12.25 9.93
N ARG A 26 6.98 -11.26 10.82
CA ARG A 26 6.62 -9.86 10.57
C ARG A 26 7.41 -9.29 9.40
N LEU A 27 8.72 -9.58 9.33
CA LEU A 27 9.59 -9.15 8.23
C LEU A 27 9.21 -9.80 6.90
N GLN A 28 8.80 -11.08 6.91
CA GLN A 28 8.29 -11.77 5.73
C GLN A 28 7.02 -11.10 5.21
N LEU A 29 6.06 -10.77 6.08
CA LEU A 29 4.83 -10.07 5.71
C LEU A 29 5.09 -8.65 5.19
N ILE A 30 6.02 -7.92 5.80
CA ILE A 30 6.49 -6.63 5.27
C ILE A 30 7.04 -6.80 3.85
N GLY A 31 7.91 -7.79 3.63
CA GLY A 31 8.48 -8.07 2.32
C GLY A 31 7.40 -8.42 1.29
N ALA A 32 6.45 -9.28 1.65
CA ALA A 32 5.33 -9.62 0.79
C ALA A 32 4.46 -8.40 0.44
N PHE A 33 4.16 -7.55 1.43
CA PHE A 33 3.43 -6.31 1.22
C PHE A 33 4.17 -5.36 0.28
N VAL A 34 5.49 -5.16 0.48
CA VAL A 34 6.33 -4.31 -0.37
C VAL A 34 6.26 -4.78 -1.83
N VAL A 35 6.36 -6.09 -2.06
CA VAL A 35 6.28 -6.67 -3.41
C VAL A 35 4.88 -6.46 -4.01
N ALA A 36 3.83 -6.78 -3.27
CA ALA A 36 2.44 -6.62 -3.74
C ALA A 36 2.12 -5.15 -4.04
N TYR A 37 2.55 -4.22 -3.18
CA TYR A 37 2.34 -2.78 -3.39
C TYR A 37 3.16 -2.26 -4.57
N GLY A 38 4.39 -2.75 -4.77
CA GLY A 38 5.19 -2.41 -5.96
C GLY A 38 4.55 -2.88 -7.27
N LEU A 39 3.91 -4.06 -7.28
CA LEU A 39 3.11 -4.53 -8.41
C LEU A 39 1.90 -3.64 -8.68
N PHE A 40 1.28 -3.11 -7.61
CA PHE A 40 0.24 -2.10 -7.74
C PHE A 40 0.78 -0.77 -8.28
N GLU A 41 1.86 -0.20 -7.75
CA GLU A 41 2.39 1.11 -8.20
C GLU A 41 2.78 1.07 -9.69
N THR A 42 3.50 0.04 -10.10
CA THR A 42 3.91 -0.14 -11.51
C THR A 42 2.72 -0.47 -12.42
N GLY A 43 1.74 -1.23 -11.91
CA GLY A 43 0.50 -1.55 -12.63
C GLY A 43 -0.43 -0.34 -12.77
N LEU A 44 -0.50 0.52 -11.75
CA LEU A 44 -1.34 1.72 -11.72
C LEU A 44 -0.94 2.68 -12.83
N GLU A 45 0.34 2.96 -12.98
CA GLU A 45 0.83 3.84 -14.02
C GLU A 45 0.39 3.36 -15.42
N ARG A 46 0.57 2.08 -15.71
CA ARG A 46 0.13 1.46 -16.97
C ARG A 46 -1.38 1.48 -17.15
N ALA A 47 -2.13 1.24 -16.07
CA ALA A 47 -3.59 1.31 -16.07
C ALA A 47 -4.07 2.73 -16.39
N LEU A 48 -3.43 3.75 -15.83
CA LEU A 48 -3.77 5.15 -16.11
C LEU A 48 -3.55 5.49 -17.58
N TRP A 49 -2.42 5.08 -18.17
CA TRP A 49 -2.19 5.29 -19.60
C TRP A 49 -3.26 4.63 -20.48
N ALA A 50 -3.69 3.42 -20.11
CA ALA A 50 -4.72 2.68 -20.82
C ALA A 50 -6.10 3.34 -20.67
N LEU A 51 -6.49 3.69 -19.44
CA LEU A 51 -7.77 4.34 -19.12
C LEU A 51 -7.92 5.71 -19.81
N THR A 52 -6.82 6.44 -19.96
CA THR A 52 -6.79 7.73 -20.67
C THR A 52 -6.46 7.61 -22.15
N GLU A 53 -6.27 6.39 -22.66
CA GLU A 53 -5.91 6.10 -24.05
C GLU A 53 -4.70 6.91 -24.54
N THR A 54 -3.77 7.19 -23.62
CA THR A 54 -2.63 8.06 -23.88
C THR A 54 -1.41 7.23 -24.19
N SER A 55 -0.90 7.34 -25.42
CA SER A 55 0.37 6.71 -25.78
C SER A 55 1.54 7.46 -25.17
N VAL A 56 2.41 6.73 -24.46
CA VAL A 56 3.64 7.27 -23.85
C VAL A 56 4.91 6.85 -24.61
N LYS A 57 4.77 6.26 -25.80
CA LYS A 57 5.91 5.76 -26.58
C LYS A 57 6.80 6.92 -27.01
N GLY A 58 8.05 6.89 -26.58
CA GLY A 58 9.07 7.88 -26.96
C GLY A 58 8.92 9.25 -26.29
N ILE A 59 8.04 9.38 -25.30
CA ILE A 59 7.83 10.61 -24.53
C ILE A 59 7.90 10.31 -23.03
N ARG A 60 8.14 11.35 -22.24
CA ARG A 60 8.05 11.28 -20.78
C ARG A 60 6.57 11.05 -20.37
N PRO A 61 6.24 10.01 -19.60
CA PRO A 61 4.87 9.77 -19.15
C PRO A 61 4.31 10.93 -18.32
N PHE A 62 3.04 11.27 -18.52
CA PHE A 62 2.36 12.32 -17.75
C PHE A 62 2.23 11.95 -16.26
N THR A 63 2.18 10.65 -15.97
CA THR A 63 2.09 10.05 -14.63
C THR A 63 3.27 10.42 -13.74
N GLU A 64 4.45 10.66 -14.29
CA GLU A 64 5.63 11.10 -13.52
C GLU A 64 5.44 12.47 -12.86
N GLN A 65 4.61 13.34 -13.42
CA GLN A 65 4.33 14.68 -12.88
C GLN A 65 3.12 14.69 -11.94
N MET A 66 2.42 13.55 -11.81
CA MET A 66 1.24 13.43 -10.96
C MET A 66 1.61 13.02 -9.54
N SER A 67 0.98 13.65 -8.55
CA SER A 67 0.99 13.12 -7.20
C SER A 67 0.21 11.80 -7.13
N GLN A 68 0.55 10.93 -6.16
CA GLN A 68 -0.18 9.68 -5.92
C GLN A 68 -1.69 9.93 -5.74
N GLU A 69 -2.06 10.97 -5.00
CA GLU A 69 -3.47 11.38 -4.82
C GLU A 69 -4.19 11.63 -6.16
N LYS A 70 -3.53 12.33 -7.10
CA LYS A 70 -4.08 12.56 -8.43
C LYS A 70 -4.15 11.28 -9.25
N GLN A 71 -3.17 10.39 -9.12
CA GLN A 71 -3.20 9.09 -9.78
C GLN A 71 -4.37 8.24 -9.28
N PHE A 72 -4.61 8.20 -7.95
CA PHE A 72 -5.74 7.48 -7.38
C PHE A 72 -7.09 8.09 -7.77
N ALA A 73 -7.20 9.43 -7.77
CA ALA A 73 -8.39 10.11 -8.26
C ALA A 73 -8.69 9.73 -9.72
N ARG A 74 -7.66 9.74 -10.58
CA ARG A 74 -7.78 9.37 -11.99
C ARG A 74 -8.15 7.90 -12.19
N LEU A 75 -7.63 6.99 -11.36
CA LEU A 75 -8.06 5.59 -11.35
C LEU A 75 -9.56 5.50 -11.06
N GLY A 76 -10.05 6.24 -10.07
CA GLY A 76 -11.46 6.21 -9.64
C GLY A 76 -12.43 6.88 -10.61
N GLU A 77 -11.95 7.72 -11.53
CA GLU A 77 -12.73 8.25 -12.65
C GLU A 77 -13.05 7.17 -13.70
N GLY A 78 -12.19 6.16 -13.82
CA GLY A 78 -12.37 5.04 -14.73
C GLY A 78 -12.30 5.46 -16.21
N SER A 79 -13.09 4.81 -17.06
CA SER A 79 -13.15 5.11 -18.49
C SER A 79 -14.56 4.85 -19.04
N PRO A 80 -15.05 5.67 -20.00
CA PRO A 80 -16.34 5.43 -20.66
C PRO A 80 -16.36 4.13 -21.51
N LYS A 81 -15.20 3.54 -21.80
CA LYS A 81 -15.10 2.23 -22.51
C LYS A 81 -15.30 1.02 -21.60
N LEU A 82 -15.25 1.23 -20.28
CA LEU A 82 -15.49 0.18 -19.30
C LEU A 82 -16.96 0.14 -18.92
N SER A 83 -17.45 -1.04 -18.58
CA SER A 83 -18.79 -1.22 -18.03
C SER A 83 -18.98 -0.43 -16.72
N PRO A 84 -20.23 -0.08 -16.35
CA PRO A 84 -20.51 0.57 -15.07
C PRO A 84 -19.96 -0.21 -13.87
N GLU A 85 -20.02 -1.53 -13.91
CA GLU A 85 -19.53 -2.43 -12.86
C GLU A 85 -18.01 -2.34 -12.72
N CYS A 86 -17.28 -2.34 -13.85
CA CYS A 86 -15.84 -2.14 -13.87
C CYS A 86 -15.46 -0.77 -13.28
N ASN A 87 -16.13 0.30 -13.70
CA ASN A 87 -15.88 1.64 -13.17
C ASN A 87 -16.20 1.73 -11.66
N ALA A 88 -17.22 1.01 -11.17
CA ALA A 88 -17.49 0.92 -9.74
C ALA A 88 -16.36 0.23 -8.97
N VAL A 89 -15.78 -0.85 -9.52
CA VAL A 89 -14.60 -1.52 -8.94
C VAL A 89 -13.42 -0.55 -8.84
N LEU A 90 -13.11 0.18 -9.91
CA LEU A 90 -11.98 1.13 -9.92
C LEU A 90 -12.19 2.28 -8.93
N LYS A 91 -13.43 2.76 -8.78
CA LYS A 91 -13.78 3.79 -7.80
C LYS A 91 -13.52 3.32 -6.37
N VAL A 92 -13.85 2.07 -6.04
CA VAL A 92 -13.54 1.50 -4.73
C VAL A 92 -12.04 1.27 -4.57
N ALA A 93 -11.38 0.72 -5.59
CA ALA A 93 -9.93 0.51 -5.58
C ALA A 93 -9.14 1.82 -5.36
N ALA A 94 -9.59 2.94 -5.94
CA ALA A 94 -9.01 4.26 -5.67
C ALA A 94 -9.07 4.66 -4.19
N GLN A 95 -10.17 4.35 -3.50
CA GLN A 95 -10.31 4.63 -2.06
C GLN A 95 -9.39 3.72 -1.23
N VAL A 96 -9.31 2.44 -1.58
CA VAL A 96 -8.37 1.49 -0.96
C VAL A 96 -6.93 1.96 -1.13
N ALA A 97 -6.56 2.45 -2.31
CA ALA A 97 -5.23 2.96 -2.61
C ALA A 97 -4.84 4.16 -1.75
N VAL A 98 -5.78 5.08 -1.50
CA VAL A 98 -5.57 6.21 -0.56
C VAL A 98 -5.24 5.70 0.83
N ASP A 99 -6.07 4.80 1.39
CA ASP A 99 -5.87 4.28 2.74
C ASP A 99 -4.55 3.49 2.86
N LEU A 100 -4.25 2.62 1.89
CA LEU A 100 -3.00 1.85 1.89
C LEU A 100 -1.76 2.71 1.65
N SER A 101 -1.86 3.80 0.89
CA SER A 101 -0.73 4.71 0.70
C SER A 101 -0.28 5.34 2.01
N GLU A 102 -1.22 5.62 2.92
CA GLU A 102 -0.90 6.14 4.24
C GLU A 102 -0.17 5.09 5.10
N TYR A 103 -0.66 3.85 5.11
CA TYR A 103 0.02 2.73 5.79
C TYR A 103 1.42 2.51 5.21
N ARG A 104 1.56 2.44 3.88
CA ARG A 104 2.85 2.28 3.19
C ARG A 104 3.82 3.41 3.52
N ASN A 105 3.34 4.65 3.56
CA ASN A 105 4.17 5.80 3.91
C ASN A 105 4.64 5.73 5.36
N SER A 106 3.79 5.30 6.28
CA SER A 106 4.19 5.05 7.67
C SER A 106 5.23 3.93 7.76
N LEU A 107 4.99 2.80 7.07
CA LEU A 107 5.88 1.64 7.06
C LEU A 107 7.29 1.97 6.53
N PHE A 108 7.39 2.78 5.47
CA PHE A 108 8.68 3.05 4.81
C PHE A 108 9.42 4.29 5.33
N HIS A 109 8.69 5.25 5.90
CA HIS A 109 9.27 6.54 6.30
C HIS A 109 9.06 6.86 7.78
N GLY A 110 8.34 6.02 8.52
CA GLY A 110 8.12 6.16 9.94
C GLY A 110 9.34 5.77 10.78
N CYS A 111 9.38 6.31 11.99
CA CYS A 111 10.30 5.87 13.02
C CYS A 111 9.77 4.57 13.63
N LEU A 112 10.65 3.58 13.81
CA LEU A 112 10.28 2.33 14.47
C LEU A 112 10.01 2.60 15.96
N MET A 113 8.80 2.28 16.39
CA MET A 113 8.36 2.25 17.78
C MET A 113 8.38 0.81 18.27
N THR A 114 9.12 0.55 19.34
CA THR A 114 9.35 -0.81 19.85
C THR A 114 8.95 -0.89 21.31
N PHE A 115 8.28 -1.96 21.71
CA PHE A 115 7.84 -2.19 23.09
C PHE A 115 8.47 -3.45 23.69
N GLY A 116 9.70 -3.77 23.25
CA GLY A 116 10.39 -5.02 23.59
C GLY A 116 10.12 -6.15 22.58
N GLN A 117 10.76 -7.30 22.81
CA GLN A 117 10.73 -8.45 21.90
C GLN A 117 9.30 -9.01 21.71
N ASP A 118 8.50 -9.00 22.77
CA ASP A 118 7.12 -9.52 22.77
C ASP A 118 6.08 -8.42 22.48
N GLY A 119 6.52 -7.19 22.23
CA GLY A 119 5.63 -6.07 21.90
C GLY A 119 5.11 -6.14 20.46
N SER A 120 4.08 -5.33 20.19
CA SER A 120 3.60 -5.01 18.84
C SER A 120 4.33 -3.78 18.31
N PRO A 121 5.44 -3.91 17.55
CA PRO A 121 6.10 -2.77 16.96
C PRO A 121 5.21 -2.08 15.92
N SER A 122 5.45 -0.79 15.74
CA SER A 122 4.82 0.00 14.68
C SER A 122 5.81 0.99 14.08
N PHE A 123 5.50 1.50 12.90
CA PHE A 123 6.26 2.62 12.31
C PHE A 123 5.41 3.89 12.35
N MET A 124 5.87 4.89 13.10
CA MET A 124 5.18 6.17 13.28
C MET A 124 5.80 7.25 12.40
N LYS A 125 5.02 7.83 11.48
CA LYS A 125 5.43 8.98 10.66
C LYS A 125 4.95 10.30 11.27
N ASN A 126 5.76 11.33 11.10
CA ASN A 126 5.51 12.70 11.59
C ASN A 126 5.16 12.82 13.09
N PRO A 127 5.80 12.07 14.00
CA PRO A 127 5.58 12.23 15.45
C PRO A 127 5.83 13.68 15.90
N GLY A 128 4.96 14.18 16.79
CA GLY A 128 5.19 15.40 17.55
C GLY A 128 5.90 15.07 18.86
N TRP A 129 7.23 15.18 18.90
CA TRP A 129 8.01 14.75 20.08
C TRP A 129 8.13 15.83 21.15
N SER A 130 8.00 17.10 20.78
CA SER A 130 8.37 18.24 21.62
C SER A 130 7.32 19.35 21.56
N GLY A 131 6.06 18.99 21.23
CA GLY A 131 4.96 19.95 21.10
C GLY A 131 4.98 20.75 19.79
N GLU A 132 5.78 20.34 18.80
CA GLU A 132 5.81 20.99 17.50
C GLU A 132 4.52 20.78 16.71
N GLN A 133 4.04 21.83 16.05
CA GLN A 133 2.93 21.72 15.10
C GLN A 133 3.45 21.26 13.75
N ARG A 134 2.95 20.13 13.25
CA ARG A 134 3.33 19.61 11.94
C ARG A 134 2.23 19.84 10.91
N LYS A 135 2.64 20.24 9.70
CA LYS A 135 1.73 20.37 8.54
C LYS A 135 1.25 19.01 8.03
N LYS A 136 2.09 17.97 8.16
CA LYS A 136 1.77 16.60 7.74
C LYS A 136 1.11 15.85 8.90
N ARG A 137 0.09 15.04 8.59
CA ARG A 137 -0.62 14.22 9.59
C ARG A 137 0.32 13.16 10.18
N ILE A 138 0.12 12.91 11.48
CA ILE A 138 0.65 11.73 12.16
C ILE A 138 0.01 10.50 11.49
N GLY A 139 0.77 9.42 11.38
CA GLY A 139 0.22 8.14 10.97
C GLY A 139 1.11 7.00 11.41
N ASP A 140 0.55 5.81 11.43
CA ASP A 140 1.19 4.63 11.98
C ASP A 140 1.00 3.44 11.05
N ALA A 141 1.97 2.52 11.06
CA ALA A 141 1.85 1.21 10.45
C ALA A 141 2.11 0.14 11.52
N PHE A 142 1.03 -0.46 12.01
CA PHE A 142 1.11 -1.57 12.97
C PHE A 142 1.57 -2.85 12.29
N LEU A 143 2.39 -3.62 13.00
CA LEU A 143 2.96 -4.89 12.54
C LEU A 143 2.39 -6.09 13.32
N GLU A 144 1.21 -5.93 13.90
CA GLU A 144 0.52 -7.00 14.60
C GLU A 144 -0.50 -7.69 13.70
N GLU A 145 -0.83 -8.93 14.07
CA GLU A 145 -1.95 -9.63 13.47
C GLU A 145 -3.26 -9.04 14.00
N PRO A 146 -4.31 -8.91 13.16
CA PRO A 146 -4.37 -9.36 11.76
C PRO A 146 -3.89 -8.29 10.74
N ILE A 147 -3.40 -7.13 11.17
CA ILE A 147 -3.20 -5.95 10.31
C ILE A 147 -2.27 -6.21 9.14
N GLN A 148 -1.15 -6.91 9.35
CA GLN A 148 -0.21 -7.20 8.26
C GLN A 148 -0.82 -8.07 7.16
N ASP A 149 -1.66 -9.05 7.50
CA ASP A 149 -2.37 -9.87 6.53
C ASP A 149 -3.43 -9.06 5.80
N LEU A 150 -4.18 -8.22 6.52
CA LEU A 150 -5.21 -7.37 5.94
C LEU A 150 -4.64 -6.40 4.89
N VAL A 151 -3.53 -5.72 5.20
CA VAL A 151 -2.89 -4.80 4.25
C VAL A 151 -2.25 -5.53 3.07
N LEU A 152 -1.72 -6.74 3.27
CA LEU A 152 -1.20 -7.59 2.19
C LEU A 152 -2.31 -8.01 1.22
N LEU A 153 -3.43 -8.51 1.75
CA LEU A 153 -4.60 -8.90 0.94
C LEU A 153 -5.18 -7.71 0.17
N ALA A 154 -5.24 -6.53 0.80
CA ALA A 154 -5.70 -5.31 0.14
C ALA A 154 -4.72 -4.86 -0.96
N ALA A 155 -3.40 -4.90 -0.71
CA ALA A 155 -2.38 -4.55 -1.72
C ALA A 155 -2.42 -5.51 -2.92
N TRP A 156 -2.59 -6.81 -2.68
CA TRP A 156 -2.72 -7.80 -3.75
C TRP A 156 -3.99 -7.57 -4.58
N THR A 157 -5.10 -7.26 -3.93
CA THR A 157 -6.36 -6.91 -4.61
C THR A 157 -6.18 -5.68 -5.51
N LEU A 158 -5.48 -4.65 -5.03
CA LEU A 158 -5.16 -3.46 -5.84
C LEU A 158 -4.30 -3.81 -7.07
N ALA A 159 -3.25 -4.61 -6.88
CA ALA A 159 -2.39 -5.05 -7.97
C ALA A 159 -3.18 -5.78 -9.05
N ARG A 160 -4.10 -6.67 -8.67
CA ARG A 160 -5.00 -7.37 -9.61
C ARG A 160 -5.94 -6.39 -10.33
N ALA A 161 -6.54 -5.45 -9.60
CA ALA A 161 -7.47 -4.48 -10.17
C ALA A 161 -6.82 -3.61 -11.25
N VAL A 162 -5.63 -3.06 -11.01
CA VAL A 162 -4.94 -2.22 -12.01
C VAL A 162 -4.44 -3.02 -13.21
N GLN A 163 -3.98 -4.26 -12.99
CA GLN A 163 -3.60 -5.15 -14.09
C GLN A 163 -4.78 -5.50 -14.99
N LEU A 164 -5.93 -5.82 -14.40
CA LEU A 164 -7.15 -6.12 -15.15
C LEU A 164 -7.73 -4.87 -15.81
N ALA A 165 -7.64 -3.69 -15.19
CA ALA A 165 -8.05 -2.43 -15.81
C ALA A 165 -7.28 -2.15 -17.10
N ALA A 166 -5.96 -2.27 -17.06
CA ALA A 166 -5.12 -2.09 -18.25
C ALA A 166 -5.45 -3.11 -19.34
N LYS A 167 -5.67 -4.38 -18.98
CA LYS A 167 -6.06 -5.42 -19.93
C LYS A 167 -7.45 -5.20 -20.52
N ALA A 168 -8.44 -4.89 -19.70
CA ALA A 168 -9.82 -4.67 -20.11
C ALA A 168 -9.99 -3.49 -21.09
N MET A 169 -9.09 -2.51 -21.02
CA MET A 169 -9.02 -1.41 -22.00
C MET A 169 -8.47 -1.85 -23.36
N ALA A 170 -7.58 -2.85 -23.40
CA ALA A 170 -7.02 -3.40 -24.63
C ALA A 170 -7.89 -4.52 -25.22
N GLU A 171 -8.48 -5.33 -24.35
CA GLU A 171 -9.15 -6.60 -24.63
C GLU A 171 -10.46 -6.63 -23.81
N PRO A 172 -11.59 -6.18 -24.38
CA PRO A 172 -12.88 -6.05 -23.68
C PRO A 172 -13.39 -7.34 -23.02
N GLU A 173 -12.95 -8.51 -23.48
CA GLU A 173 -13.25 -9.82 -22.88
C GLU A 173 -12.75 -9.97 -21.43
N TYR A 174 -11.84 -9.11 -20.97
CA TYR A 174 -11.38 -9.09 -19.58
C TYR A 174 -12.26 -8.24 -18.64
N GLN A 175 -13.24 -7.50 -19.16
CA GLN A 175 -14.15 -6.71 -18.32
C GLN A 175 -14.93 -7.54 -17.29
N PRO A 176 -15.46 -8.74 -17.60
CA PRO A 176 -16.09 -9.61 -16.61
C PRO A 176 -15.16 -9.92 -15.43
N MET A 177 -13.89 -10.23 -15.70
CA MET A 177 -12.91 -10.54 -14.64
C MET A 177 -12.62 -9.33 -13.74
N LEU A 178 -12.63 -8.12 -14.30
CA LEU A 178 -12.49 -6.90 -13.51
C LEU A 178 -13.74 -6.65 -12.64
N ALA A 179 -14.93 -6.83 -13.21
CA ALA A 179 -16.20 -6.67 -12.50
C ALA A 179 -16.36 -7.68 -11.33
N GLU A 180 -15.88 -8.91 -11.53
CA GLU A 180 -15.87 -9.97 -10.50
C GLU A 180 -15.07 -9.58 -9.24
N LEU A 181 -14.13 -8.63 -9.34
CA LEU A 181 -13.39 -8.13 -8.18
C LEU A 181 -14.23 -7.27 -7.23
N SER A 182 -15.50 -6.95 -7.54
CA SER A 182 -16.35 -6.09 -6.71
C SER A 182 -16.35 -6.46 -5.22
N ALA A 183 -16.56 -7.75 -4.90
CA ALA A 183 -16.53 -8.21 -3.53
C ALA A 183 -15.13 -8.14 -2.90
N ASP A 184 -14.09 -8.40 -3.68
CA ASP A 184 -12.70 -8.37 -3.24
C ASP A 184 -12.28 -6.93 -2.89
N VAL A 185 -12.58 -5.94 -3.75
CA VAL A 185 -12.25 -4.53 -3.49
C VAL A 185 -13.06 -3.96 -2.33
N ALA A 186 -14.31 -4.42 -2.14
CA ALA A 186 -15.11 -4.05 -0.97
C ALA A 186 -14.47 -4.55 0.33
N ARG A 187 -14.01 -5.82 0.37
CA ARG A 187 -13.27 -6.35 1.52
C ARG A 187 -11.93 -5.64 1.73
N ALA A 188 -11.18 -5.40 0.65
CA ALA A 188 -9.93 -4.65 0.70
C ALA A 188 -10.11 -3.24 1.28
N ARG A 189 -11.27 -2.61 1.04
CA ARG A 189 -11.63 -1.33 1.67
C ARG A 189 -11.82 -1.47 3.18
N SER A 190 -12.58 -2.46 3.63
CA SER A 190 -12.71 -2.73 5.07
C SER A 190 -11.33 -2.97 5.72
N TYR A 191 -10.46 -3.72 5.06
CA TYR A 191 -9.11 -4.04 5.54
C TYR A 191 -8.21 -2.81 5.63
N ALA A 192 -8.17 -1.97 4.59
CA ALA A 192 -7.37 -0.76 4.56
C ALA A 192 -7.91 0.30 5.55
N SER A 193 -9.23 0.40 5.68
CA SER A 193 -9.88 1.26 6.65
C SER A 193 -9.59 0.83 8.09
N GLU A 194 -9.55 -0.47 8.40
CA GLU A 194 -9.16 -0.98 9.72
C GLU A 194 -7.72 -0.58 10.08
N ALA A 195 -6.78 -0.81 9.16
CA ALA A 195 -5.38 -0.43 9.33
C ALA A 195 -5.20 1.08 9.56
N ARG A 196 -6.04 1.90 8.92
CA ARG A 196 -6.07 3.35 9.11
C ARG A 196 -6.77 3.76 10.41
N HIS A 197 -7.85 3.10 10.80
CA HIS A 197 -8.69 3.48 11.94
C HIS A 197 -8.00 3.21 13.28
N LEU A 198 -7.30 2.08 13.42
CA LEU A 198 -6.44 1.84 14.58
C LEU A 198 -5.37 2.93 14.72
N GLY A 199 -4.80 3.37 13.59
CA GLY A 199 -3.91 4.53 13.57
C GLY A 199 -4.57 5.83 14.02
N ALA A 200 -5.85 6.05 13.71
CA ALA A 200 -6.56 7.26 14.12
C ALA A 200 -6.93 7.24 15.61
N LEU A 201 -7.53 6.15 16.11
CA LEU A 201 -7.97 6.02 17.49
C LEU A 201 -6.83 6.19 18.50
N MET A 202 -5.68 5.55 18.26
CA MET A 202 -4.52 5.67 19.16
C MET A 202 -3.84 7.05 19.11
N ASN A 203 -4.08 7.83 18.05
CA ASN A 203 -3.59 9.20 17.95
C ASN A 203 -4.57 10.22 18.56
N ASP A 204 -5.88 9.92 18.55
CA ASP A 204 -6.92 10.74 19.20
C ASP A 204 -6.97 10.51 20.72
N GLU A 205 -6.58 9.33 21.23
CA GLU A 205 -6.49 9.01 22.67
C GLU A 205 -5.30 9.66 23.41
N ARG A 206 -4.64 10.68 22.84
CA ARG A 206 -3.55 11.37 23.55
C ARG A 206 -4.07 12.35 24.60
N TYR A 207 -3.95 11.90 25.86
CA TYR A 207 -3.50 12.67 27.03
C TYR A 207 -2.56 13.84 26.71
#